data_AF-A0A2D9C519-F1
#
_entry.id   AF-A0A2D9C519-F1
#
_cell.length_a   1.000
_cell.length_b   1.000
_cell.length_c   1.000
_cell.angle_alpha   90.00
_cell.angle_beta   90.00
_cell.angle_gamma   90.00
#
_symmetry.space_group_name_H-M   'P 1'
#
loop_
_entity.id
_entity.type
_entity.pdbx_description
1 polymer ?
#
loop_
_entity_poly.entity_id
_entity_poly.type
_entity_poly.pdbx_seq_one_letter_code
_entity_poly.pdbx_strand_id
1 'polypeptide(L)' 'MRYKYEDIEKFLEFKTWTNKDKIDKLLEIDCSLYAHLGTDSTKAEKEEVKRKSIDIYRTIKTLDKKLGDELLYSEDLKQ' A
#
# COMPACT_ATOMS: atom_id res chain seq x y z
N MET A 1 13.76 -7.08 -1.07
CA MET A 1 12.85 -6.21 -1.84
C MET A 1 13.64 -5.06 -2.46
N ARG A 2 13.37 -4.66 -3.72
CA ARG A 2 14.13 -3.60 -4.41
C ARG A 2 13.61 -2.18 -4.15
N TYR A 3 12.36 -2.06 -3.73
CA TYR A 3 11.69 -0.78 -3.45
C TYR A 3 11.05 -0.80 -2.07
N LYS A 4 10.91 0.37 -1.46
CA LYS A 4 10.33 0.55 -0.13
C LYS A 4 9.13 1.49 -0.17
N TYR A 5 8.44 1.62 0.96
CA TYR A 5 7.32 2.55 1.14
C TYR A 5 7.67 3.98 0.72
N GLU A 6 8.91 4.42 0.98
CA GLU A 6 9.36 5.78 0.65
C GLU A 6 9.47 6.02 -0.88
N ASP A 7 9.42 4.96 -1.69
CA ASP A 7 9.48 5.05 -3.14
C ASP A 7 8.09 5.16 -3.79
N ILE A 8 7.00 5.20 -3.02
CA ILE A 8 5.62 5.22 -3.55
C ILE A 8 5.39 6.34 -4.57
N GLU A 9 5.87 7.55 -4.26
CA GLU A 9 5.72 8.72 -5.15
C GLU A 9 6.45 8.52 -6.49
N LYS A 10 7.59 7.82 -6.49
CA LYS A 10 8.37 7.55 -7.72
C LYS A 10 7.61 6.65 -8.70
N PHE A 11 6.78 5.73 -8.20
CA PHE A 11 5.98 4.88 -9.10
C PHE A 11 4.93 5.66 -9.88
N LEU A 12 4.39 6.73 -9.29
CA LEU A 12 3.44 7.60 -9.98
C LEU A 12 4.11 8.31 -11.16
N GLU A 13 5.37 8.72 -11.00
CA GLU A 13 6.16 9.41 -12.02
C GLU A 13 6.63 8.50 -13.17
N PHE A 14 6.66 7.18 -12.98
CA PHE A 14 7.06 6.25 -14.02
C PHE A 14 6.06 6.22 -15.17
N LYS A 15 6.44 6.84 -16.28
CA LYS A 15 5.65 6.88 -17.52
C LYS A 15 5.70 5.58 -18.34
N THR A 16 6.70 4.74 -18.09
CA THR A 16 6.89 3.45 -18.76
C THR A 16 6.04 2.32 -18.18
N TRP A 17 5.46 2.52 -17.00
CA TRP A 17 4.68 1.50 -16.30
C TRP A 17 3.20 1.73 -16.54
N THR A 18 2.46 0.63 -16.76
CA THR A 18 1.00 0.69 -16.80
C THR A 18 0.45 0.93 -15.40
N ASN A 19 -0.81 1.37 -15.30
CA ASN A 19 -1.48 1.49 -13.99
C ASN A 19 -1.49 0.15 -13.25
N LYS A 20 -1.64 -0.97 -13.98
CA LYS A 20 -1.56 -2.31 -13.40
C LYS A 20 -0.19 -2.59 -12.78
N ASP A 21 0.90 -2.29 -13.48
CA ASP A 21 2.26 -2.52 -12.96
C ASP A 21 2.52 -1.71 -11.68
N LYS A 22 2.03 -0.46 -11.66
CA LYS A 22 2.11 0.41 -10.48
C LYS A 22 1.33 -0.18 -9.32
N ILE A 23 0.08 -0.58 -9.55
CA ILE A 23 -0.79 -1.20 -8.53
C ILE A 23 -0.18 -2.49 -8.00
N ASP A 24 0.29 -3.39 -8.87
CA ASP A 24 0.90 -4.66 -8.47
C ASP A 24 2.12 -4.41 -7.56
N LYS A 25 2.93 -3.39 -7.86
CA LYS A 25 4.10 -3.03 -7.03
C LYS A 25 3.74 -2.38 -5.71
N LEU A 26 2.71 -1.54 -5.70
CA LEU A 26 2.16 -0.94 -4.49
C LEU A 26 1.63 -2.03 -3.53
N LEU A 27 0.91 -3.02 -4.06
CA LEU A 27 0.43 -4.16 -3.29
C LEU A 27 1.56 -5.09 -2.82
N GLU A 28 2.61 -5.27 -3.64
CA GLU A 28 3.80 -6.03 -3.22
C GLU A 28 4.44 -5.39 -1.98
N ILE A 29 4.62 -4.07 -1.99
CA ILE A 29 5.14 -3.29 -0.85
C ILE A 29 4.27 -3.48 0.39
N ASP A 30 2.95 -3.37 0.23
CA ASP A 30 1.99 -3.58 1.32
C ASP A 30 2.15 -4.96 1.96
N CYS A 31 2.17 -6.02 1.14
CA CYS A 31 2.40 -7.39 1.61
C CYS A 31 3.74 -7.53 2.35
N SER A 32 4.80 -6.88 1.87
CA SER A 32 6.09 -6.93 2.54
C SER A 32 6.10 -6.19 3.88
N LEU A 33 5.35 -5.11 4.03
CA LEU A 33 5.23 -4.42 5.32
C LEU A 33 4.62 -5.36 6.37
N TYR A 34 3.57 -6.09 6.01
CA TYR A 34 2.98 -7.10 6.90
C TYR A 34 3.89 -8.32 7.11
N ALA A 35 4.65 -8.75 6.10
CA ALA A 35 5.58 -9.87 6.25
C ALA A 35 6.75 -9.58 7.21
N HIS A 36 7.08 -8.29 7.43
CA HIS A 36 8.06 -7.89 8.43
C HIS A 36 7.47 -7.82 9.85
N LEU A 37 6.15 -7.92 10.02
CA LEU A 37 5.54 -8.02 11.33
C LEU A 37 5.66 -9.46 11.86
N GLY A 38 6.07 -9.57 13.12
CA GLY A 38 6.21 -10.82 13.85
C GLY A 38 5.24 -10.92 15.02
N THR A 39 5.36 -12.03 15.75
CA THR A 39 4.63 -12.25 17.01
C THR A 39 5.08 -11.29 18.12
N ASP A 40 6.31 -10.82 18.03
CA ASP A 40 6.96 -9.84 18.90
C ASP A 40 6.67 -8.38 18.51
N SER A 41 6.08 -8.13 17.33
CA SER A 41 5.72 -6.78 16.92
C SER A 41 4.74 -6.13 17.87
N THR A 42 5.10 -4.92 18.29
CA THR A 42 4.33 -4.06 19.17
C THR A 42 3.05 -3.57 18.48
N LYS A 43 2.10 -3.10 19.29
CA LYS A 43 0.88 -2.45 18.76
C LYS A 43 1.22 -1.23 17.90
N ALA A 44 2.23 -0.46 18.30
CA ALA A 44 2.66 0.73 17.57
C ALA A 44 3.18 0.40 16.16
N GLU A 45 3.97 -0.67 16.02
CA GLU A 45 4.47 -1.12 14.71
C GLU A 45 3.34 -1.63 13.81
N LYS A 46 2.37 -2.36 14.38
CA LYS A 46 1.18 -2.82 13.65
C LYS A 46 0.33 -1.65 13.16
N GLU A 47 0.13 -0.63 14.01
CA GLU A 47 -0.57 0.59 13.62
C GLU A 47 0.19 1.41 12.57
N GLU A 48 1.52 1.44 12.63
CA GLU A 48 2.35 2.09 11.63
C GLU A 48 2.21 1.42 10.26
N VAL A 49 2.29 0.09 10.22
CA VAL A 49 2.07 -0.69 8.99
C VAL A 49 0.67 -0.41 8.44
N LYS A 50 -0.37 -0.43 9.29
CA LYS A 50 -1.74 -0.11 8.87
C LYS A 50 -1.86 1.29 8.28
N ARG A 51 -1.23 2.31 8.87
CA ARG A 51 -1.20 3.68 8.32
C ARG A 51 -0.56 3.71 6.93
N LYS A 52 0.57 3.01 6.76
CA LYS A 52 1.24 2.87 5.46
C LYS A 52 0.36 2.17 4.42
N SER A 53 -0.36 1.12 4.80
CA SER A 53 -1.32 0.42 3.92
C SER A 53 -2.43 1.35 3.43
N ILE A 54 -3.00 2.18 4.31
CA ILE A 54 -4.05 3.15 3.94
C ILE A 54 -3.52 4.15 2.90
N ASP A 55 -2.30 4.64 3.06
CA ASP A 55 -1.69 5.58 2.11
C ASP A 55 -1.38 4.91 0.76
N ILE A 56 -0.98 3.63 0.78
CA ILE A 56 -0.87 2.81 -0.44
C ILE A 56 -2.22 2.71 -1.15
N TYR A 57 -3.31 2.43 -0.44
CA TYR A 57 -4.63 2.26 -1.05
C TYR A 57 -5.21 3.57 -1.57
N ARG A 58 -4.95 4.69 -0.88
CA ARG A 58 -5.24 6.04 -1.40
C ARG A 58 -4.49 6.32 -2.68
N THR A 59 -3.23 5.86 -2.79
CA THR A 59 -2.45 5.97 -4.01
C THR A 59 -3.04 5.10 -5.12
N ILE A 60 -3.38 3.84 -4.83
CA ILE A 60 -4.06 2.93 -5.77
C ILE A 60 -5.37 3.54 -6.26
N LYS A 61 -6.15 4.20 -5.39
CA LYS A 61 -7.40 4.88 -5.77
C LYS A 61 -7.21 5.95 -6.86
N THR A 62 -6.04 6.59 -6.93
CA THR A 62 -5.73 7.55 -8.01
C THR A 62 -5.50 6.87 -9.37
N LEU A 63 -5.10 5.59 -9.36
CA LEU A 63 -4.79 4.79 -10.55
C LEU A 63 -5.98 3.92 -10.99
N ASP A 64 -6.69 3.35 -10.01
CA ASP A 64 -7.92 2.58 -10.13
C ASP A 64 -8.83 2.90 -8.95
N LYS A 65 -9.85 3.73 -9.21
CA LYS A 65 -10.78 4.19 -8.19
C LYS A 65 -11.54 3.05 -7.53
N LYS A 66 -12.00 2.06 -8.31
CA LYS A 66 -12.82 0.97 -7.80
C LYS A 66 -12.00 0.10 -6.85
N LEU A 67 -10.82 -0.31 -7.28
CA LEU A 67 -9.94 -1.15 -6.47
C LEU A 67 -9.50 -0.43 -5.19
N GLY A 68 -9.11 0.84 -5.29
CA GLY A 68 -8.72 1.63 -4.13
C GLY A 68 -9.86 1.81 -3.11
N ASP A 69 -11.09 2.03 -3.57
CA ASP A 69 -12.27 2.12 -2.70
C ASP A 69 -12.59 0.78 -2.02
N GLU A 70 -12.49 -0.35 -2.73
CA GLU A 70 -12.69 -1.70 -2.17
C GLU A 70 -11.64 -2.02 -1.09
N LEU A 71 -10.36 -1.72 -1.35
CA LEU A 71 -9.27 -1.93 -0.39
C LEU A 71 -9.44 -1.07 0.87
N LEU A 72 -9.75 0.22 0.70
CA LEU A 72 -10.00 1.14 1.83
C LEU A 72 -11.20 0.72 2.67
N TYR A 73 -12.25 0.17 2.04
CA TYR A 73 -13.40 -0.38 2.76
C TYR A 73 -13.02 -1.61 3.58
N SER A 74 -12.16 -2.48 3.03
CA SER A 74 -11.72 -3.72 3.69
C SER A 74 -10.83 -3.49 4.92
N GLU A 75 -9.99 -2.46 4.92
CA GLU A 75 -9.09 -2.12 6.05
C GLU A 75 -9.76 -1.35 7.19
N ASP A 76 -11.09 -1.28 7.20
CA ASP A 76 -11.87 -0.69 8.28
C ASP A 76 -11.82 0.86 8.30
N LEU A 77 -12.22 1.47 7.17
CA LEU A 77 -13.05 2.68 7.20
C LEU A 77 -14.52 2.25 7.11
N LYS A 78 -15.03 1.53 8.13
CA LYS A 78 -16.45 1.66 8.47
C LYS A 78 -16.63 3.11 8.93
N GLN A 79 -17.04 3.99 8.01
CA GLN A 79 -17.65 5.26 8.40
C GLN A 79 -18.93 4.99 9.20
#